data_AF-A0A7W0VBW9-F1
#
_entry.id   AF-A0A7W0VBW9-F1
#
_cell.length_a   1.000
_cell.length_b   1.000
_cell.length_c   1.000
_cell.angle_alpha   90.00
_cell.angle_beta   90.00
_cell.angle_gamma   90.00
#
_symmetry.space_group_name_H-M   'P 1'
#
loop_
_entity.id
_entity.type
_entity.pdbx_description
1 polymer ?
#
loop_
_entity_poly.entity_id
_entity_poly.type
_entity_poly.pdbx_seq_one_letter_code
_entity_poly.pdbx_strand_id
1 'polypeptide(L)'
;MRYLVVGFLLLAACKGDRNKCEQACRNFGTLVYWKKIDVELAAMPEAERDAHRRKRLGEFSSLLENGVDHCINQCTSANNDEQVDCMINAKTADVAEKCVADDDDK
;
A
#
# COMPACT_ATOMS: atom_id res chain seq x y z
N MET A 1 0.72 19.18 52.26
CA MET A 1 1.03 19.49 50.85
C MET A 1 1.42 18.17 50.18
N ARG A 2 0.59 17.38 49.47
CA ARG A 2 -0.53 17.62 48.57
C ARG A 2 -0.20 18.52 47.37
N TYR A 3 0.93 18.24 46.72
CA TYR A 3 1.11 18.55 45.31
C TYR A 3 1.01 17.26 44.52
N LEU A 4 -0.16 17.12 43.90
CA LEU A 4 -0.46 16.17 42.84
C LEU A 4 0.61 16.32 41.76
N VAL A 5 1.45 15.31 41.60
CA VAL A 5 2.25 15.12 40.39
C VAL A 5 1.23 14.76 39.30
N VAL A 6 0.72 15.78 38.63
CA VAL A 6 -0.09 15.65 37.42
C VAL A 6 0.85 15.13 36.34
N GLY A 7 0.93 13.81 36.23
CA GLY A 7 1.57 13.11 35.13
C GLY A 7 0.82 13.44 33.85
N PHE A 8 1.30 14.47 33.15
CA PHE A 8 0.90 14.78 31.78
C PHE A 8 1.51 13.69 30.89
N LEU A 9 0.85 12.52 30.85
CA LEU A 9 1.08 11.53 29.81
C LEU A 9 0.69 12.17 28.49
N LEU A 10 1.70 12.64 27.77
CA LEU A 10 1.63 13.02 26.37
C LEU A 10 1.04 11.84 25.60
N LEU A 11 -0.26 11.89 25.33
CA LEU A 11 -0.91 11.11 24.26
C LEU A 11 -0.39 11.67 22.94
N ALA A 12 0.90 11.47 22.66
CA ALA A 12 1.37 11.44 21.28
C ALA A 12 0.65 10.24 20.67
N ALA A 13 -0.47 10.49 20.00
CA ALA A 13 -1.02 9.55 19.04
C ALA A 13 0.10 9.32 18.02
N CYS A 14 0.87 8.26 18.22
CA CYS A 14 1.91 7.83 17.29
C CYS A 14 1.17 7.51 15.99
N LYS A 15 1.18 8.46 15.04
CA LYS A 15 0.80 8.17 13.66
C LYS A 15 1.78 7.14 13.10
N GLY A 16 1.30 6.34 12.16
CA GLY A 16 2.13 5.35 11.47
C GLY A 16 3.30 6.00 10.74
N ASP A 17 4.37 5.23 10.51
CA ASP A 17 5.56 5.69 9.82
C ASP A 17 5.24 5.99 8.33
N ARG A 18 5.34 7.26 7.94
CA ARG A 18 5.04 7.71 6.56
C ARG A 18 5.92 7.02 5.52
N ASN A 19 7.21 6.80 5.81
CA ASN A 19 8.14 6.18 4.86
C ASN A 19 7.82 4.71 4.67
N LYS A 20 7.52 3.99 5.76
CA LYS A 20 7.04 2.61 5.67
C LYS A 20 5.72 2.52 4.91
N CYS A 21 4.78 3.44 5.18
CA CYS A 21 3.52 3.52 4.46
C CYS A 21 3.71 3.79 2.97
N GLU A 22 4.62 4.69 2.58
CA GLU A 22 4.94 4.91 1.18
C GLU A 22 5.47 3.64 0.51
N GLN A 23 6.41 2.95 1.17
CA GLN A 23 6.96 1.71 0.67
C GLN A 23 5.89 0.62 0.50
N ALA A 24 5.03 0.44 1.52
CA ALA A 24 3.91 -0.48 1.50
C ALA A 24 2.94 -0.17 0.36
N CYS A 25 2.47 1.07 0.26
CA CYS A 25 1.52 1.52 -0.74
C CYS A 25 2.06 1.36 -2.17
N ARG A 26 3.32 1.73 -2.40
CA ARG A 26 3.96 1.56 -3.72
C ARG A 26 4.14 0.09 -4.07
N ASN A 27 4.57 -0.76 -3.13
CA ASN A 27 4.73 -2.20 -3.37
C ASN A 27 3.38 -2.86 -3.68
N PHE A 28 2.37 -2.64 -2.83
CA PHE A 28 1.03 -3.16 -3.00
C PHE A 28 0.42 -2.71 -4.34
N GLY A 29 0.43 -1.40 -4.62
CA GLY A 29 -0.11 -0.85 -5.85
C GLY A 29 0.58 -1.40 -7.10
N THR A 30 1.90 -1.59 -7.05
CA THR A 30 2.67 -2.20 -8.15
C THR A 30 2.25 -3.65 -8.38
N LEU A 31 2.25 -4.48 -7.33
CA LEU A 31 1.95 -5.90 -7.46
C LEU A 31 0.53 -6.12 -8.00
N VAL A 32 -0.45 -5.47 -7.37
CA VAL A 32 -1.87 -5.64 -7.72
C VAL A 32 -2.15 -5.12 -9.13
N TYR A 33 -1.59 -3.97 -9.51
CA TYR A 33 -1.74 -3.44 -10.86
C TYR A 33 -1.19 -4.42 -11.90
N TRP A 34 0.04 -4.90 -11.73
CA TRP A 34 0.66 -5.76 -12.74
C TRP A 34 0.02 -7.15 -12.82
N LYS A 35 -0.48 -7.72 -11.71
CA LYS A 35 -1.32 -8.93 -11.78
C LYS A 35 -2.50 -8.76 -12.73
N LYS A 36 -3.22 -7.63 -12.64
CA LYS A 36 -4.33 -7.34 -13.56
C LYS A 36 -3.86 -7.23 -15.00
N ILE A 37 -2.76 -6.51 -15.25
CA ILE A 37 -2.23 -6.34 -16.59
C ILE A 37 -1.72 -7.66 -17.18
N ASP A 38 -1.12 -8.54 -16.39
CA ASP A 38 -0.64 -9.85 -16.84
C ASP A 38 -1.81 -10.73 -17.32
N VAL A 39 -2.96 -10.67 -16.63
CA VAL A 39 -4.20 -11.33 -17.08
C VAL A 39 -4.68 -10.75 -18.41
N GLU A 40 -4.68 -9.41 -18.55
CA GLU A 40 -5.04 -8.75 -19.82
C GLU A 40 -4.10 -9.21 -20.95
N LEU A 41 -2.79 -9.20 -20.73
CA LEU A 41 -1.78 -9.58 -21.72
C LEU A 41 -1.89 -11.04 -22.13
N ALA A 42 -2.17 -11.95 -21.19
CA ALA A 42 -2.36 -13.37 -21.47
C ALA A 42 -3.54 -13.62 -22.42
N ALA A 43 -4.58 -12.80 -22.34
CA ALA A 43 -5.75 -12.88 -23.22
C ALA A 43 -5.53 -12.25 -24.61
N MET A 44 -4.43 -11.54 -24.84
CA MET A 44 -4.13 -10.87 -26.11
C MET A 44 -3.27 -11.72 -27.06
N PRO A 45 -3.36 -11.47 -28.38
CA PRO A 45 -2.39 -11.98 -29.35
C PRO A 45 -0.97 -11.55 -29.00
N GLU A 46 0.01 -12.44 -29.17
CA GLU A 46 1.40 -12.19 -28.79
C GLU A 46 1.99 -10.93 -29.44
N ALA A 47 1.64 -10.68 -30.71
CA ALA A 47 2.07 -9.51 -31.45
C ALA A 47 1.61 -8.15 -30.85
N GLU A 48 0.55 -8.14 -30.03
CA GLU A 48 -0.02 -6.92 -29.44
C GLU A 48 0.46 -6.68 -28.00
N ARG A 49 0.99 -7.71 -27.34
CA ARG A 49 1.34 -7.68 -25.90
C ARG A 49 2.38 -6.63 -25.55
N ASP A 50 3.43 -6.52 -26.35
CA ASP A 50 4.53 -5.58 -26.09
C ASP A 50 4.09 -4.12 -26.18
N ALA A 51 3.26 -3.80 -27.19
CA ALA A 51 2.70 -2.47 -27.34
C ALA A 51 1.76 -2.13 -26.18
N HIS A 52 0.92 -3.08 -25.76
CA HIS A 52 0.02 -2.90 -24.63
C HIS A 52 0.78 -2.73 -23.31
N ARG A 53 1.81 -3.55 -23.05
CA ARG A 53 2.64 -3.45 -21.83
C ARG A 53 3.33 -2.10 -21.72
N ARG A 54 3.87 -1.56 -22.82
CA ARG A 54 4.46 -0.21 -22.84
C ARG A 54 3.44 0.87 -22.54
N LYS A 55 2.23 0.77 -23.11
CA LYS A 55 1.14 1.70 -22.82
C LYS A 55 0.77 1.69 -21.33
N ARG A 56 0.57 0.49 -20.76
CA ARG A 56 0.25 0.31 -19.33
C ARG A 56 1.35 0.82 -18.41
N LEU A 57 2.62 0.66 -18.78
CA LEU A 57 3.74 1.20 -18.00
C LEU A 57 3.66 2.74 -17.88
N GLY A 58 3.31 3.43 -18.97
CA GLY A 58 3.11 4.89 -18.94
C GLY A 58 1.91 5.30 -18.08
N GLU A 59 0.79 4.59 -18.19
CA GLU A 59 -0.41 4.84 -17.38
C GLU A 59 -0.17 4.56 -15.88
N PHE A 60 0.58 3.50 -15.56
CA PHE A 60 0.87 3.08 -14.20
C PHE A 60 1.55 4.19 -13.40
N SER A 61 2.55 4.86 -13.99
CA SER A 61 3.25 5.94 -13.28
C SER A 61 2.28 7.07 -12.87
N SER A 62 1.37 7.48 -13.76
CA SER A 62 0.39 8.51 -13.43
C SER A 62 -0.62 8.03 -12.39
N LEU A 63 -1.09 6.78 -12.49
CA LEU A 63 -2.02 6.21 -11.51
C LEU A 63 -1.38 6.11 -10.12
N LEU A 64 -0.11 5.70 -10.06
CA LEU A 64 0.62 5.57 -8.81
C LEU A 64 0.79 6.93 -8.14
N GLU A 65 1.29 7.94 -8.86
CA GLU A 65 1.50 9.28 -8.27
C GLU A 65 0.18 9.94 -7.83
N ASN A 66 -0.92 9.72 -8.56
CA ASN A 66 -2.22 10.29 -8.18
C ASN A 66 -2.90 9.56 -7.01
N GLY A 67 -2.57 8.29 -6.78
CA GLY A 67 -3.23 7.45 -5.75
C GLY A 67 -2.40 7.23 -4.49
N VAL A 68 -1.07 7.30 -4.58
CA VAL A 68 -0.18 6.88 -3.49
C VAL A 68 -0.32 7.75 -2.25
N ASP A 69 -0.51 9.07 -2.39
CA ASP A 69 -0.70 9.96 -1.26
C ASP A 69 -1.97 9.65 -0.46
N HIS A 70 -3.06 9.27 -1.14
CA HIS A 70 -4.27 8.84 -0.46
C HIS A 70 -4.01 7.55 0.34
N CYS A 71 -3.32 6.57 -0.26
CA CYS A 71 -2.94 5.34 0.42
C CYS A 71 -2.04 5.62 1.65
N ILE A 72 -1.03 6.47 1.51
CA ILE A 72 -0.13 6.84 2.62
C ILE A 72 -0.90 7.50 3.76
N ASN A 73 -1.86 8.39 3.44
CA ASN A 73 -2.66 9.06 4.46
C ASN A 73 -3.57 8.08 5.22
N GLN A 74 -4.17 7.10 4.53
CA GLN A 74 -4.95 6.04 5.18
C GLN A 74 -4.05 5.15 6.03
N CYS A 75 -2.93 4.69 5.48
CA CYS A 75 -1.96 3.84 6.15
C CYS A 75 -1.40 4.49 7.44
N THR A 76 -0.98 5.75 7.38
CA THR A 76 -0.46 6.48 8.55
C THR A 76 -1.52 6.75 9.60
N SER A 77 -2.79 6.86 9.19
CA SER A 77 -3.92 7.05 10.10
C SER A 77 -4.36 5.74 10.76
N ALA A 78 -4.31 4.62 10.03
CA ALA A 78 -4.60 3.29 10.56
C ALA A 78 -3.57 2.83 11.60
N ASN A 79 -2.31 3.27 11.44
CA ASN A 79 -1.22 2.96 12.38
C ASN A 79 -1.09 1.45 12.67
N ASN A 80 -1.22 0.63 11.61
CA ASN A 80 -1.14 -0.82 11.68
C ASN A 80 0.21 -1.31 11.12
N ASP A 81 1.24 -1.31 11.97
CA ASP A 81 2.60 -1.69 11.56
C ASP A 81 2.68 -3.14 11.03
N GLU A 82 1.85 -4.06 11.52
CA GLU A 82 1.82 -5.46 11.08
C GLU A 82 1.35 -5.57 9.62
N GLN A 83 0.24 -4.89 9.29
CA GLN A 83 -0.23 -4.80 7.91
C GLN A 83 0.80 -4.12 7.00
N VAL A 84 1.40 -3.02 7.46
CA VAL A 84 2.41 -2.29 6.69
C VAL A 84 3.62 -3.16 6.38
N ASP A 85 4.13 -3.87 7.39
CA ASP A 85 5.26 -4.78 7.20
C ASP A 85 4.86 -5.98 6.31
N CYS A 86 3.62 -6.47 6.37
CA CYS A 86 3.11 -7.48 5.43
C CYS A 86 3.14 -6.95 3.99
N MET A 87 2.59 -5.76 3.75
CA MET A 87 2.54 -5.13 2.43
C MET A 87 3.93 -4.86 1.86
N ILE A 88 4.90 -4.44 2.69
CA ILE A 88 6.30 -4.25 2.26
C ILE A 88 6.95 -5.58 1.85
N ASN A 89 6.68 -6.65 2.60
CA ASN A 89 7.32 -7.94 2.39
C ASN A 89 6.64 -8.80 1.32
N ALA A 90 5.40 -8.49 0.93
CA ALA A 90 4.68 -9.17 -0.13
C ALA A 90 5.50 -9.22 -1.43
N LYS A 91 5.59 -10.42 -2.02
CA LYS A 91 6.31 -10.69 -3.28
C LYS A 91 5.39 -10.97 -4.47
N THR A 92 4.11 -11.19 -4.19
CA THR A 92 3.08 -11.41 -5.20
C THR A 92 1.85 -10.59 -4.84
N ALA A 93 1.03 -10.28 -5.84
CA ALA A 93 -0.22 -9.58 -5.62
C ALA A 93 -1.18 -10.35 -4.70
N ASP A 94 -1.25 -11.68 -4.81
CA ASP A 94 -2.10 -12.50 -3.93
C ASP A 94 -1.69 -12.39 -2.45
N VAL A 95 -0.39 -12.27 -2.17
CA VAL A 95 0.09 -12.03 -0.80
C VAL A 95 -0.24 -10.59 -0.37
N ALA A 96 -0.03 -9.62 -1.25
CA ALA A 96 -0.32 -8.22 -0.97
C ALA A 96 -1.82 -7.98 -0.66
N GLU A 97 -2.72 -8.60 -1.44
CA GLU A 97 -4.18 -8.54 -1.24
C GLU A 97 -4.60 -9.13 0.11
N LYS A 98 -3.94 -10.20 0.57
CA LYS A 98 -4.22 -10.79 1.89
C LYS A 98 -3.82 -9.86 3.04
N CYS A 99 -2.77 -9.05 2.88
CA CYS A 99 -2.35 -8.11 3.91
C CYS A 99 -3.43 -7.07 4.27
N VAL A 100 -4.40 -6.82 3.37
CA VAL A 100 -5.47 -5.81 3.54
C VAL A 100 -6.86 -6.43 3.67
N ALA A 101 -6.97 -7.76 3.62
CA ALA A 101 -8.25 -8.46 3.69
C ALA A 101 -8.68 -8.82 5.13
N ASP A 102 -7.74 -8.87 6.08
CA ASP A 102 -7.94 -9.41 7.42
C ASP A 102 -8.19 -8.34 8.51
N ASP A 103 -8.43 -7.08 8.13
CA ASP A 103 -8.68 -5.97 9.07
C ASP A 103 -10.15 -5.84 9.52
N ASP A 104 -11.07 -6.66 9.00
CA ASP A 104 -12.51 -6.59 9.34
C ASP A 104 -12.89 -7.35 10.64
N ASP A 105 -11.96 -8.07 11.29
CA ASP A 105 -12.24 -9.00 12.41
C ASP A 105 -11.48 -8.70 13.74
N LYS A 106 -10.93 -7.49 13.96
CA LYS A 106 -10.32 -7.09 15.25
C LYS A 106 -10.91 -5.82 15.84
#